data_AF-A0A2L1WE26-F1
#
_entry.id   AF-A0A2L1WE26-F1
#
_cell.length_a   1.000
_cell.length_b   1.000
_cell.length_c   1.000
_cell.angle_alpha   90.00
_cell.angle_beta   90.00
_cell.angle_gamma   90.00
#
_symmetry.space_group_name_H-M   'P 1'
#
loop_
_entity.id
_entity.type
_entity.pdbx_description
1 polymer ?
#
loop_
_entity_poly.entity_id
_entity_poly.type
_entity_poly.pdbx_seq_one_letter_code
_entity_poly.pdbx_strand_id
1 'polypeptide(L)'
;MRMPGRAPNASVQLDYVRDTLFGPVAQSVECQCQLAPLNLQGRPALRLHICPPLPNKVHRAHSVAFIWDGRSYHGVVRDQGKCGDGGLNLLLELQ
;
A
#
# COMPACT_ATOMS: atom_id res chain seq x y z
N MET A 1 1.71 -14.21 -11.84
CA MET A 1 1.05 -14.83 -10.66
C MET A 1 -0.24 -14.07 -10.40
N ARG A 2 -1.41 -14.65 -10.67
CA ARG A 2 -2.72 -13.99 -10.39
C ARG A 2 -3.02 -14.16 -8.90
N MET A 3 -3.15 -13.07 -8.16
CA MET A 3 -3.59 -13.10 -6.77
C MET A 3 -5.13 -13.29 -6.76
N PRO A 4 -5.66 -14.39 -6.22
CA PRO A 4 -7.10 -14.56 -6.08
C PRO A 4 -7.66 -13.53 -5.08
N GLY A 5 -8.81 -12.92 -5.39
CA GLY A 5 -9.50 -11.96 -4.51
C GLY A 5 -9.01 -10.50 -4.56
N ARG A 6 -8.24 -10.13 -5.60
CA ARG A 6 -7.77 -8.76 -5.81
C ARG A 6 -8.89 -7.90 -6.44
N ALA A 7 -9.20 -6.77 -5.81
CA ALA A 7 -10.08 -5.75 -6.36
C ALA A 7 -9.51 -5.20 -7.69
N PRO A 8 -10.35 -4.65 -8.59
CA PRO A 8 -9.86 -4.07 -9.83
C PRO A 8 -8.87 -2.92 -9.57
N ASN A 9 -8.09 -2.55 -10.60
CA ASN A 9 -7.26 -1.35 -10.56
C ASN A 9 -8.14 -0.14 -10.26
N ALA A 10 -7.74 0.66 -9.27
CA ALA A 10 -8.36 1.94 -8.97
C ALA A 10 -7.28 3.01 -8.80
N SER A 11 -7.61 4.24 -9.21
CA SER A 11 -6.82 5.42 -8.82
C SER A 11 -7.13 5.73 -7.37
N VAL A 12 -6.11 5.81 -6.53
CA VAL A 12 -6.26 6.26 -5.15
C VAL A 12 -5.25 7.35 -4.84
N GLN A 13 -5.67 8.28 -3.99
CA GLN A 13 -4.75 9.15 -3.29
C GLN A 13 -4.14 8.34 -2.14
N LEU A 14 -2.87 8.01 -2.27
CA LEU A 14 -2.09 7.28 -1.28
C LEU A 14 -1.29 8.28 -0.44
N ASP A 15 -1.66 8.38 0.82
CA ASP A 15 -0.89 9.10 1.83
C ASP A 15 0.07 8.10 2.48
N TYR A 16 1.35 8.45 2.61
CA TYR A 16 2.35 7.58 3.22
C TYR A 16 3.35 8.37 4.03
N VAL A 17 3.78 7.78 5.15
CA VAL A 17 4.80 8.34 6.02
C VAL A 17 6.07 7.55 5.86
N ARG A 18 7.20 8.24 5.73
CA ARG A 18 8.53 7.64 5.69
C ARG A 18 9.34 8.14 6.85
N ASP A 19 9.99 7.24 7.56
CA ASP A 19 10.97 7.64 8.56
C ASP A 19 12.24 8.13 7.86
N THR A 20 12.70 9.30 8.27
CA THR A 20 13.96 9.88 7.80
C THR A 20 14.82 10.26 9.00
N LEU A 21 16.11 10.53 8.76
CA LEU A 21 17.03 10.99 9.80
C LEU A 21 16.59 12.31 10.46
N PHE A 22 15.70 13.07 9.81
CA PHE A 22 15.18 14.34 10.31
C PHE A 22 13.74 14.22 10.83
N GLY A 23 13.27 12.99 11.08
CA GLY A 23 11.91 12.70 11.54
C GLY A 23 11.00 12.12 10.44
N PRO A 24 9.73 11.82 10.79
CA PRO A 24 8.75 11.29 9.86
C PRO A 24 8.36 12.34 8.82
N VAL A 25 8.36 11.94 7.55
CA VAL A 25 7.93 12.78 6.43
C VAL A 25 6.68 12.16 5.81
N ALA A 26 5.55 12.88 5.92
CA ALA A 26 4.31 12.53 5.23
C ALA A 26 4.33 13.02 3.78
N GLN A 27 3.80 12.22 2.87
CA GLN A 27 3.65 12.55 1.46
C GLN A 27 2.35 11.97 0.93
N SER A 28 1.77 12.64 -0.06
CA SER A 28 0.55 12.21 -0.74
C SER A 28 0.82 12.09 -2.23
N VAL A 29 0.33 11.03 -2.85
CA VAL A 29 0.50 10.80 -4.29
C VAL A 29 -0.71 10.07 -4.86
N GLU A 30 -1.15 10.48 -6.05
CA GLU A 30 -2.14 9.70 -6.80
C GLU A 30 -1.43 8.54 -7.51
N CYS A 31 -1.94 7.32 -7.32
CA CYS A 31 -1.37 6.13 -7.97
C CYS A 31 -2.45 5.10 -8.30
N GLN A 32 -2.16 4.27 -9.30
CA GLN A 32 -2.97 3.11 -9.61
C GLN A 32 -2.57 1.96 -8.70
N CYS A 33 -3.54 1.41 -7.98
CA CYS A 33 -3.28 0.24 -7.16
C CYS A 33 -4.46 -0.73 -7.19
N GLN A 34 -4.22 -1.92 -6.65
CA GLN A 34 -5.27 -2.87 -6.37
C GLN A 34 -5.10 -3.38 -4.95
N LEU A 35 -6.23 -3.75 -4.36
CA LEU A 35 -6.33 -4.15 -2.98
C LEU A 35 -6.76 -5.60 -2.89
N ALA A 36 -6.12 -6.38 -2.02
CA ALA A 36 -6.55 -7.72 -1.68
C ALA A 36 -6.61 -7.86 -0.15
N PRO A 37 -7.78 -8.18 0.44
CA PRO A 37 -7.87 -8.43 1.87
C PRO A 37 -7.13 -9.70 2.24
N LEU A 38 -6.52 -9.72 3.42
CA LEU A 38 -5.87 -10.89 3.99
C LEU A 38 -5.94 -10.87 5.51
N ASN A 39 -5.56 -11.99 6.13
CA ASN A 39 -5.37 -12.08 7.57
C ASN A 39 -3.89 -12.30 7.85
N LEU A 40 -3.31 -11.44 8.69
CA LEU A 40 -1.95 -11.58 9.16
C LEU A 40 -1.99 -12.00 10.62
N GLN A 41 -1.69 -13.27 10.91
CA GLN A 41 -1.67 -13.81 12.28
C GLN A 41 -2.96 -13.54 13.08
N GLY A 42 -4.12 -13.66 12.41
CA GLY A 42 -5.44 -13.41 13.03
C GLY A 42 -5.84 -11.94 13.14
N ARG A 43 -5.03 -11.01 12.59
CA ARG A 43 -5.35 -9.58 12.50
C ARG A 43 -5.79 -9.20 11.08
N PRO A 44 -6.71 -8.24 10.95
CA PRO A 44 -7.11 -7.71 9.65
C PRO A 44 -5.91 -7.06 8.97
N ALA A 45 -5.67 -7.46 7.72
CA ALA A 45 -4.54 -6.98 6.95
C ALA A 45 -4.94 -6.82 5.48
N LEU A 46 -4.14 -6.08 4.73
CA LEU A 46 -4.35 -5.88 3.30
C LEU A 46 -3.04 -6.07 2.55
N ARG A 47 -3.15 -6.52 1.31
CA ARG A 47 -2.07 -6.41 0.34
C ARG A 47 -2.46 -5.32 -0.64
N LEU A 48 -1.69 -4.24 -0.61
CA LEU A 48 -1.81 -3.15 -1.56
C LEU A 48 -0.75 -3.34 -2.64
N HIS A 49 -1.18 -3.57 -3.87
CA HIS A 49 -0.27 -3.62 -5.01
C HIS A 49 -0.35 -2.31 -5.77
N ILE A 50 0.76 -1.58 -5.80
CA ILE A 50 0.92 -0.33 -6.54
C ILE A 50 1.44 -0.69 -7.93
N CYS A 51 0.67 -0.31 -8.94
CA CYS A 51 1.00 -0.52 -10.35
C CYS A 51 2.04 0.52 -10.82
N PRO A 52 2.89 0.18 -11.79
CA PRO A 52 3.74 1.16 -12.45
C PRO A 52 2.92 2.29 -13.12
N PRO A 53 3.44 3.52 -13.19
CA PRO A 53 4.73 3.97 -12.64
C PRO A 53 4.70 4.09 -11.12
N LEU A 54 5.75 3.59 -10.45
CA LEU A 54 5.82 3.61 -9.00
C LEU A 54 6.03 5.03 -8.46
N PRO A 55 5.24 5.47 -7.48
CA PRO A 55 5.47 6.73 -6.81
C PRO A 55 6.86 6.81 -6.16
N ASN A 56 7.42 8.02 -6.13
CA ASN A 56 8.76 8.22 -5.62
C ASN A 56 8.85 7.81 -4.14
N LYS A 57 9.87 7.00 -3.78
CA LYS A 57 10.17 6.58 -2.41
C LYS A 57 9.06 5.84 -1.66
N VAL A 58 7.97 5.41 -2.31
CA VAL A 58 6.89 4.65 -1.63
C VAL A 58 7.38 3.30 -1.04
N HIS A 59 8.44 2.73 -1.61
CA HIS A 59 9.18 1.58 -1.05
C HIS A 59 9.92 1.86 0.27
N ARG A 60 9.78 3.05 0.85
CA ARG A 60 10.29 3.40 2.18
C ARG A 60 9.16 3.84 3.11
N ALA A 61 7.90 3.62 2.71
CA ALA A 61 6.75 3.91 3.54
C ALA A 61 6.77 2.98 4.77
N HIS A 62 6.60 3.59 5.93
CA HIS A 62 6.38 2.90 7.20
C HIS A 62 4.89 2.70 7.48
N SER A 63 4.07 3.71 7.17
CA SER A 63 2.61 3.62 7.23
C SER A 63 1.99 4.22 5.98
N VAL A 64 0.77 3.78 5.68
CA VAL A 64 -0.02 4.28 4.57
C VAL A 64 -1.47 4.53 5.00
N ALA A 65 -2.08 5.53 4.41
CA ALA A 65 -3.50 5.82 4.45
C ALA A 65 -4.03 6.03 3.03
N PHE A 66 -5.25 5.58 2.77
CA PHE A 66 -5.93 5.82 1.51
C PHE A 66 -7.44 5.61 1.66
N ILE A 67 -8.21 6.13 0.72
CA ILE A 67 -9.64 5.85 0.61
C ILE A 67 -9.84 4.85 -0.52
N TRP A 68 -10.58 3.77 -0.23
CA TRP A 68 -10.97 2.77 -1.21
C TRP A 68 -12.46 2.50 -1.09
N ASP A 69 -13.19 2.70 -2.20
CA ASP A 69 -14.64 2.51 -2.25
C ASP A 69 -15.39 3.24 -1.11
N GLY A 70 -15.02 4.51 -0.89
CA GLY A 70 -15.61 5.37 0.15
C GLY A 70 -15.19 5.03 1.59
N ARG A 71 -14.33 4.03 1.81
CA ARG A 71 -13.82 3.65 3.13
C ARG A 71 -12.38 4.09 3.31
N SER A 72 -12.09 4.72 4.44
CA SER A 72 -10.72 5.05 4.84
C SER A 72 -10.01 3.81 5.39
N TYR A 73 -8.81 3.57 4.88
CA TYR A 73 -7.91 2.53 5.36
C TYR A 73 -6.65 3.18 5.90
N HIS A 74 -6.19 2.70 7.05
CA HIS A 74 -4.89 3.05 7.62
C HIS A 74 -4.18 1.76 8.01
N GLY A 75 -2.91 1.64 7.62
CA GLY A 75 -2.14 0.45 7.89
C GLY A 75 -0.65 0.69 7.99
N VAL A 76 -0.01 -0.11 8.83
CA VAL A 76 1.44 -0.15 8.98
C VAL A 76 2.01 -1.12 7.97
N VAL A 77 3.04 -0.70 7.23
CA VAL A 77 3.75 -1.54 6.27
C VAL A 77 4.59 -2.55 7.04
N ARG A 78 4.23 -3.83 6.93
CA ARG A 78 4.94 -4.95 7.57
C ARG A 78 5.97 -5.58 6.66
N ASP A 79 5.66 -5.63 5.37
CA ASP A 79 6.55 -6.20 4.36
C ASP A 79 6.34 -5.49 3.01
N GLN A 80 7.36 -5.53 2.17
CA GLN A 80 7.33 -4.96 0.84
C GLN A 80 8.11 -5.80 -0.16
N GLY A 81 7.54 -6.00 -1.35
CA GLY A 81 8.15 -6.83 -2.38
C GLY A 81 7.89 -6.28 -3.77
N LYS A 82 8.96 -6.14 -4.57
CA LYS A 82 8.83 -5.85 -5.99
C LYS A 82 8.17 -7.05 -6.67
N CYS A 83 7.26 -6.76 -7.58
CA CYS A 83 6.55 -7.76 -8.36
C CYS A 83 7.14 -7.83 -9.78
N GLY A 84 7.04 -8.99 -10.44
CA GLY A 84 7.61 -9.22 -11.78
C GLY A 84 6.96 -8.38 -12.89
N ASP A 85 5.85 -7.71 -12.60
CA ASP A 85 5.18 -6.71 -13.45
C ASP A 85 5.77 -5.30 -13.29
N GLY A 86 6.83 -5.13 -12.49
CA GLY A 86 7.41 -3.83 -12.16
C GLY A 86 6.67 -3.07 -11.06
N GLY A 87 5.57 -3.62 -10.54
CA GLY A 87 4.81 -3.06 -9.45
C GLY A 87 5.45 -3.30 -8.08
N LEU A 88 4.85 -2.72 -7.05
CA LEU A 88 5.25 -2.87 -5.65
C LEU A 88 4.09 -3.43 -4.84
N ASN A 89 4.31 -4.56 -4.17
CA ASN A 89 3.38 -5.07 -3.16
C ASN A 89 3.79 -4.52 -1.79
N LEU A 90 2.82 -3.97 -1.07
CA LEU A 90 2.91 -3.63 0.33
C LEU A 90 1.97 -4.55 1.12
N LEU A 91 2.50 -5.18 2.16
CA LEU A 91 1.72 -5.91 3.16
C LEU A 91 1.41 -4.94 4.30
N LEU A 92 0.13 -4.68 4.53
CA LEU A 92 -0.37 -3.72 5.49
C LEU A 92 -1.07 -4.45 6.63
N GLU A 93 -0.66 -4.20 7.86
CA GLU A 93 -1.48 -4.54 9.05
C GLU A 93 -2.38 -3.35 9.34
N LEU A 94 -3.70 -3.57 9.34
CA LEU A 94 -4.68 -2.51 9.58
C LEU A 94 -4.70 -2.15 11.07
N GLN A 95 -4.93 -0.86 11.36
CA GLN A 95 -5.04 -0.31 12.72
C GLN A 95 -6.46 0.14 13.05
#